data_AF-A0A937WLG5-F1
#
_entry.id   AF-A0A937WLG5-F1
#
_cell.length_a   1.000
_cell.length_b   1.000
_cell.length_c   1.000
_cell.angle_alpha   90.00
_cell.angle_beta   90.00
_cell.angle_gamma   90.00
#
_symmetry.space_group_name_H-M   'P 1'
#
loop_
_entity.id
_entity.type
_entity.pdbx_description
1 polymer ?
#
loop_
_entity_poly.entity_id
_entity_poly.type
_entity_poly.pdbx_seq_one_letter_code
_entity_poly.pdbx_strand_id
1 'polypeptide(L)'
;MRQADKHLEEKLKDPYFKELYELEEQKLDIVKHIIDYRIKHNLTQEQLAKRAGVSQQHISKIENGEFSNIVTLEKVLLFIGFKVKLEVVPLSKRIKEQILKMQSVKMHPQTA
;
A
#
# COMPACT_ATOMS: atom_id res chain seq x y z
N MET A 1 24.56 -4.48 11.40
CA MET A 1 23.23 -4.87 10.86
C MET A 1 22.39 -5.47 11.97
N ARG A 2 21.13 -5.05 12.13
CA ARG A 2 20.21 -5.67 13.08
C ARG A 2 19.76 -7.03 12.54
N GLN A 3 19.37 -7.94 13.43
CA GLN A 3 18.89 -9.29 13.05
C GLN A 3 17.67 -9.23 12.13
N ALA A 4 16.80 -8.23 12.31
CA ALA A 4 15.66 -7.97 11.43
C ALA A 4 16.08 -7.61 10.00
N ASP A 5 17.13 -6.79 9.84
CA ASP A 5 17.62 -6.36 8.53
C ASP A 5 18.12 -7.59 7.72
N LYS A 6 18.88 -8.49 8.36
CA LYS A 6 19.34 -9.74 7.73
C LYS A 6 18.20 -10.67 7.31
N HIS A 7 17.18 -10.81 8.15
CA HIS A 7 16.02 -11.67 7.83
C HIS A 7 15.22 -11.11 6.65
N LEU A 8 15.13 -9.77 6.55
CA LEU A 8 14.48 -9.10 5.42
C LEU A 8 15.27 -9.33 4.13
N GLU A 9 16.60 -9.15 4.14
CA GLU A 9 17.47 -9.39 2.98
C GLU A 9 17.29 -10.80 2.39
N GLU A 10 17.20 -11.82 3.26
CA GLU A 10 16.94 -13.20 2.82
C GLU A 10 15.56 -13.36 2.18
N LYS A 11 14.51 -12.76 2.75
CA LYS A 11 13.16 -12.82 2.17
C LYS A 11 13.05 -12.09 0.83
N LEU A 12 13.78 -10.97 0.67
CA LEU A 12 13.82 -10.20 -0.58
C LEU A 12 14.44 -10.97 -1.76
N LYS A 13 15.10 -12.12 -1.52
CA LYS A 13 15.57 -13.02 -2.59
C LYS A 13 14.43 -13.75 -3.30
N ASP A 14 13.26 -13.91 -2.66
CA ASP A 14 12.04 -14.38 -3.32
C ASP A 14 11.37 -13.21 -4.07
N PRO A 15 11.28 -13.25 -5.41
CA PRO A 15 10.68 -12.17 -6.19
C PRO A 15 9.23 -11.92 -5.83
N TYR A 16 8.47 -12.95 -5.47
CA TYR A 16 7.09 -12.76 -5.10
C TYR A 16 6.97 -11.94 -3.82
N PHE A 17 7.81 -12.26 -2.82
CA PHE A 17 7.90 -11.47 -1.60
C PHE A 17 8.42 -10.06 -1.88
N LYS A 18 9.44 -9.93 -2.74
CA LYS A 18 10.02 -8.64 -3.13
C LYS A 18 8.96 -7.72 -3.77
N GLU A 19 8.15 -8.22 -4.69
CA GLU A 19 7.07 -7.45 -5.31
C GLU A 19 6.00 -7.02 -4.30
N LEU A 20 5.59 -7.92 -3.41
CA LEU A 20 4.67 -7.55 -2.33
C LEU A 20 5.28 -6.47 -1.42
N TYR A 21 6.56 -6.58 -1.11
CA TYR A 21 7.28 -5.59 -0.32
C TYR A 21 7.34 -4.23 -1.00
N GLU A 22 7.68 -4.19 -2.30
CA GLU A 22 7.70 -2.97 -3.11
C GLU A 22 6.31 -2.32 -3.20
N LEU A 23 5.23 -3.11 -3.33
CA LEU A 23 3.86 -2.60 -3.27
C LEU A 23 3.53 -1.97 -1.92
N GLU A 24 3.93 -2.58 -0.81
CA GLU A 24 3.73 -2.00 0.53
C GLU A 24 4.56 -0.73 0.73
N GLU A 25 5.80 -0.69 0.22
CA GLU A 25 6.65 0.50 0.26
C GLU A 25 6.01 1.68 -0.49
N GLN A 26 5.48 1.43 -1.68
CA GLN A 26 4.74 2.44 -2.46
C GLN A 26 3.54 2.99 -1.68
N LYS A 27 2.81 2.11 -0.96
CA LYS A 27 1.69 2.58 -0.13
C LYS A 27 2.17 3.49 0.99
N LEU A 28 3.23 3.08 1.70
CA LEU A 28 3.81 3.87 2.79
C LEU A 28 4.26 5.25 2.31
N ASP A 29 4.83 5.37 1.11
CA ASP A 29 5.23 6.66 0.55
C ASP A 29 4.05 7.60 0.31
N ILE A 30 2.92 7.07 -0.17
CA ILE A 30 1.67 7.84 -0.29
C ILE A 30 1.17 8.27 1.10
N VAL A 31 1.18 7.36 2.08
CA VAL A 31 0.72 7.65 3.45
C VAL A 31 1.54 8.75 4.11
N LYS A 32 2.87 8.77 3.92
CA LYS A 32 3.76 9.80 4.48
C LYS A 32 3.31 11.20 4.10
N HIS A 33 2.96 11.45 2.83
CA HIS A 33 2.48 12.76 2.40
C HIS A 33 1.24 13.23 3.17
N ILE A 34 0.34 12.31 3.50
CA ILE A 34 -0.90 12.60 4.22
C ILE A 34 -0.62 12.87 5.71
N ILE A 35 0.20 12.03 6.34
CA ILE A 35 0.61 12.20 7.74
C ILE A 35 1.41 13.50 7.92
N ASP A 36 2.38 13.76 7.04
CA ASP A 36 3.22 14.95 7.09
C ASP A 36 2.40 16.22 6.95
N TYR A 37 1.45 16.25 6.01
CA TYR A 37 0.53 17.37 5.89
C TYR A 37 -0.29 17.55 7.17
N ARG A 38 -0.85 16.46 7.71
CA ARG A 38 -1.66 16.51 8.94
C ARG A 38 -0.88 17.09 10.11
N ILE A 39 0.35 16.61 10.33
CA ILE A 39 1.24 17.06 11.41
C ILE A 39 1.66 18.51 11.19
N LYS A 40 2.13 18.86 9.98
CA LYS A 40 2.57 20.22 9.63
C LYS A 40 1.48 21.28 9.85
N HIS A 41 0.21 20.90 9.65
CA HIS A 41 -0.93 21.78 9.82
C HIS A 41 -1.64 21.63 11.18
N ASN A 42 -1.07 20.85 12.12
CA ASN A 42 -1.64 20.59 13.45
C ASN A 42 -3.09 20.10 13.41
N LEU A 43 -3.40 19.19 12.47
CA LEU A 43 -4.74 18.66 12.29
C LEU A 43 -4.91 17.31 13.03
N THR A 44 -6.08 17.10 13.62
CA THR A 44 -6.54 15.75 13.95
C THR A 44 -6.97 15.01 12.67
N GLN A 45 -7.07 13.68 12.74
CA GLN A 45 -7.60 12.89 11.62
C GLN A 45 -9.01 13.34 11.23
N GLU A 46 -9.85 13.67 12.22
CA GLU A 46 -11.21 14.17 12.00
C GLU A 46 -11.22 15.54 11.29
N GLN A 47 -10.33 16.45 11.70
CA GLN A 47 -10.22 17.77 11.08
C GLN A 47 -9.74 17.67 9.63
N LEU A 48 -8.75 16.82 9.36
CA LEU A 48 -8.30 16.54 7.99
C LEU A 48 -9.44 15.95 7.15
N ALA A 49 -10.16 14.96 7.69
CA ALA A 49 -11.28 14.32 7.02
C ALA A 49 -12.37 15.34 6.63
N LYS A 50 -12.76 16.20 7.57
CA LYS A 50 -13.76 17.25 7.35
C LYS A 50 -13.35 18.21 6.23
N ARG A 51 -12.07 18.61 6.20
CA ARG A 51 -11.56 19.53 5.18
C ARG A 51 -11.43 18.87 3.79
N ALA A 52 -11.05 17.60 3.76
CA ALA A 52 -10.95 16.82 2.52
C ALA A 52 -12.31 16.27 2.02
N GLY A 53 -13.39 16.46 2.78
CA GLY A 53 -14.73 15.97 2.41
C GLY A 53 -14.85 14.44 2.45
N VAL A 54 -14.17 13.79 3.40
CA VAL A 54 -14.20 12.34 3.62
C VAL A 54 -14.51 12.02 5.09
N SER A 55 -14.72 10.74 5.43
CA SER A 55 -14.92 10.31 6.82
C SER A 55 -13.59 10.19 7.57
N GLN A 56 -13.61 10.38 8.90
CA GLN A 56 -12.43 10.14 9.74
C GLN A 56 -11.97 8.67 9.66
N GLN A 57 -12.91 7.72 9.53
CA GLN A 57 -12.58 6.31 9.35
C GLN A 57 -11.74 6.08 8.09
N HIS A 58 -12.04 6.78 6.99
CA HIS A 58 -11.23 6.71 5.78
C HIS A 58 -9.81 7.26 5.98
N ILE A 59 -9.66 8.39 6.68
CA ILE A 59 -8.32 8.92 7.02
C ILE A 59 -7.55 7.93 7.90
N SER A 60 -8.19 7.34 8.90
CA SER A 60 -7.56 6.33 9.78
C SER A 60 -7.09 5.12 8.98
N LYS A 61 -7.93 4.58 8.08
CA LYS A 61 -7.54 3.46 7.20
C LYS A 61 -6.36 3.81 6.31
N ILE A 62 -6.40 4.99 5.68
CA ILE A 62 -5.32 5.50 4.84
C ILE A 62 -4.02 5.61 5.64
N GLU A 63 -4.03 6.24 6.82
CA GLU A 63 -2.83 6.39 7.66
C GLU A 63 -2.26 5.04 8.16
N ASN A 64 -3.07 3.98 8.17
CA ASN A 64 -2.64 2.62 8.49
C ASN A 64 -2.28 1.77 7.25
N GLY A 65 -2.21 2.37 6.05
CA GLY A 65 -1.84 1.69 4.81
C GLY A 65 -2.98 0.91 4.12
N GLU A 66 -4.23 1.07 4.56
CA GLU A 66 -5.39 0.41 3.97
C GLU A 66 -6.07 1.32 2.93
N PHE A 67 -5.81 1.04 1.64
CA PHE A 67 -6.42 1.76 0.51
C PHE A 67 -7.60 0.99 -0.08
N SER A 68 -8.74 0.99 0.62
CA SER A 68 -9.95 0.31 0.16
C SER A 68 -10.72 1.06 -0.94
N ASN A 69 -10.47 2.35 -1.14
CA ASN A 69 -11.16 3.16 -2.14
C ASN A 69 -10.22 4.23 -2.73
N ILE A 70 -9.92 4.11 -4.02
CA ILE A 70 -9.04 5.05 -4.74
C ILE A 70 -9.62 6.46 -4.83
N VAL A 71 -10.93 6.62 -5.00
CA VAL A 71 -11.59 7.93 -5.08
C VAL A 71 -11.42 8.70 -3.77
N THR A 72 -11.51 8.00 -2.63
CA THR A 72 -11.25 8.59 -1.32
C THR A 72 -9.81 9.06 -1.18
N LEU A 73 -8.85 8.23 -1.60
CA LEU A 73 -7.44 8.58 -1.57
C LEU A 73 -7.15 9.80 -2.46
N GLU A 74 -7.69 9.84 -3.68
CA GLU A 74 -7.55 10.95 -4.61
C GLU A 74 -8.12 12.27 -4.05
N LYS A 75 -9.29 12.22 -3.39
CA LYS A 75 -9.86 13.42 -2.73
C LYS A 75 -8.95 13.98 -1.65
N VAL A 76 -8.39 13.10 -0.82
CA VAL A 76 -7.47 13.49 0.26
C VAL A 76 -6.20 14.08 -0.33
N LEU A 77 -5.59 13.41 -1.31
CA LEU A 77 -4.39 13.87 -1.99
C LEU A 77 -4.61 15.21 -2.70
N LEU A 78 -5.73 15.36 -3.42
CA LEU A 78 -6.09 16.61 -4.08
C LEU A 78 -6.18 17.76 -3.08
N PHE A 79 -6.81 17.52 -1.92
CA PHE A 79 -6.91 18.51 -0.86
C PHE A 79 -5.53 18.92 -0.31
N ILE A 80 -4.59 17.97 -0.19
CA ILE A 80 -3.24 18.24 0.33
C ILE A 80 -2.23 18.68 -0.74
N GLY A 81 -2.68 18.89 -1.99
CA GLY A 81 -1.85 19.39 -3.09
C GLY A 81 -1.10 18.33 -3.89
N PHE A 82 -1.53 17.07 -3.83
CA PHE A 82 -0.94 15.93 -4.52
C PHE A 82 -1.96 15.24 -5.44
N LYS A 83 -1.48 14.36 -6.32
CA LYS A 83 -2.32 13.49 -7.14
C LYS A 83 -1.65 12.13 -7.32
N VAL A 84 -2.44 11.08 -7.52
CA VAL A 84 -1.93 9.77 -7.91
C VAL A 84 -1.70 9.74 -9.41
N LYS A 85 -0.59 9.12 -9.85
CA LYS A 85 -0.39 8.71 -11.24
C LYS A 85 -0.32 7.19 -11.27
N LEU A 86 -1.20 6.57 -12.04
CA LEU A 86 -1.20 5.13 -12.26
C LEU A 86 -0.54 4.81 -13.60
N GLU A 87 0.28 3.78 -13.62
CA GLU A 87 0.92 3.27 -14.82
C GLU A 87 0.79 1.74 -14.85
N VAL A 88 0.41 1.21 -16.01
CA VAL A 88 0.32 -0.24 -16.23
C VAL A 88 1.68 -0.73 -16.68
N VAL A 89 2.38 -1.44 -15.81
CA VAL A 89 3.72 -1.99 -16.09
C VAL A 89 3.65 -3.51 -16.23
N PRO A 90 4.41 -4.11 -17.16
CA PRO A 90 4.43 -5.56 -17.34
C PRO A 90 5.15 -6.24 -16.18
N LEU A 91 4.52 -7.26 -15.60
CA LEU A 91 5.18 -8.13 -14.61
C LEU A 91 6.34 -8.91 -15.24
N SER A 92 7.40 -9.16 -14.45
CA SER A 92 8.51 -10.01 -14.87
C SER A 92 8.06 -11.47 -15.09
N LYS A 93 8.75 -12.18 -15.98
CA LYS A 93 8.45 -13.60 -16.31
C LYS A 93 8.42 -14.48 -15.05
N ARG A 94 9.38 -14.29 -14.15
CA ARG A 94 9.52 -15.06 -12.91
C ARG A 94 8.30 -14.90 -11.99
N ILE A 95 7.75 -13.69 -11.89
CA ILE A 95 6.56 -13.40 -11.07
C ILE A 95 5.32 -14.03 -11.68
N LYS A 96 5.15 -13.90 -13.01
CA LYS A 96 4.04 -14.54 -13.73
C LYS A 96 4.01 -16.04 -13.46
N GLU A 97 5.16 -16.70 -13.55
CA GLU A 97 5.29 -18.13 -13.26
C GLU A 97 4.98 -18.48 -11.80
N GLN A 98 5.38 -17.65 -10.83
CA GLN A 98 5.07 -17.86 -9.41
C GLN A 98 3.58 -17.68 -9.09
N ILE A 99 2.92 -16.67 -9.67
CA ILE A 99 1.47 -16.45 -9.52
C ILE A 99 0.68 -17.64 -10.07
N LEU A 100 1.05 -18.13 -11.26
CA LEU A 100 0.42 -19.30 -11.88
C LEU A 100 0.58 -20.56 -11.01
N LYS A 101 1.77 -20.77 -10.42
CA LYS A 101 2.00 -21.87 -9.46
C LYS A 101 1.09 -21.75 -8.24
N MET A 102 0.96 -20.57 -7.63
CA MET A 102 0.06 -20.38 -6.47
C MET A 102 -1.42 -20.62 -6.80
N GLN A 103 -1.88 -20.23 -7.98
CA GLN A 103 -3.26 -20.48 -8.42
C GLN A 103 -3.54 -21.98 -8.60
N SER A 104 -2.57 -22.73 -9.10
CA SER A 104 -2.69 -24.19 -9.25
C SER A 104 -2.76 -24.94 -7.90
N VAL A 105 -2.07 -24.43 -6.87
CA VAL A 105 -2.10 -24.98 -5.49
C VAL A 105 -3.44 -24.71 -4.81
N LYS A 106 -4.08 -23.56 -5.05
CA LYS A 106 -5.41 -23.23 -4.48
C LYS A 106 -6.57 -24.00 -5.14
N MET A 107 -6.35 -24.66 -6.28
CA MET A 107 -7.38 -25.41 -7.02
C MET A 107 -7.51 -26.89 -6.64
N HIS A 108 -6.65 -27.40 -5.75
CA HIS A 108 -6.86 -28.71 -5.11
C HIS A 108 -7.26 -28.48 -3.64
N PRO A 109 -8.55 -28.27 -3.33
CA PRO A 109 -9.00 -28.52 -1.97
C PRO A 109 -8.67 -29.98 -1.67
N GLN A 110 -7.94 -30.22 -0.60
CA GLN A 110 -7.81 -31.57 -0.06
C GLN A 110 -9.23 -32.05 0.28
N THR A 111 -9.81 -32.85 -0.61
CA THR A 111 -10.84 -33.82 -0.23
C THR A 111 -10.12 -34.93 0.52
N ALA A 112 -10.26 -34.91 1.84
CA ALA A 112 -10.18 -36.06 2.72
C ALA A 112 -11.10 -35.79 3.91
#